data_AF-A0A8S2XEF8-F1
#
_entry.id   AF-A0A8S2XEF8-F1
#
_cell.length_a   1.000
_cell.length_b   1.000
_cell.length_c   1.000
_cell.angle_alpha   90.00
_cell.angle_beta   90.00
_cell.angle_gamma   90.00
#
_symmetry.space_group_name_H-M   'P 1'
#
loop_
_entity.id
_entity.type
_entity.pdbx_description
1 polymer ?
#
loop_
_entity_poly.entity_id
_entity_poly.type
_entity_poly.pdbx_seq_one_letter_code
_entity_poly.pdbx_strand_id
1 'polypeptide(L)' 'MTEKNSDAIELDDHLLNENELEYTAVIVGRDLSSYLIALILKQNGHEVAIVSRSEAPV' A
#
# COMPACT_ATOMS: atom_id res chain seq x y z
N MET A 1 16.79 9.56 29.34
CA MET A 1 15.86 10.48 28.66
C MET A 1 16.44 10.81 27.29
N THR A 2 15.95 10.14 26.24
CA THR A 2 15.78 10.72 24.91
C THR A 2 14.68 9.92 24.24
N GLU A 3 13.61 10.60 23.86
CA GLU A 3 12.35 10.04 23.42
C GLU A 3 12.36 9.61 21.95
N LYS A 4 11.40 8.72 21.66
CA LYS A 4 10.94 8.17 20.39
C LYS A 4 10.99 9.14 19.20
N ASN A 5 11.19 8.58 18.01
CA ASN A 5 10.15 8.64 16.97
C ASN A 5 10.33 7.47 16.00
N SER A 6 9.87 6.31 16.49
CA SER A 6 9.48 5.21 15.61
C SER A 6 8.15 5.64 15.00
N ASP A 7 8.21 6.41 13.91
CA ASP A 7 7.05 6.62 13.04
C ASP A 7 6.81 5.28 12.34
N ALA A 8 6.19 4.39 13.13
CA ALA A 8 5.43 3.28 12.63
C ALA A 8 4.54 3.85 11.53
N ILE A 9 4.65 3.25 10.36
CA ILE A 9 3.66 3.40 9.31
C ILE A 9 2.36 2.93 9.96
N GLU A 10 1.60 3.85 10.55
CA GLU A 10 0.20 3.65 10.91
C GLU A 10 -0.50 3.43 9.57
N LEU A 11 -0.48 2.16 9.17
CA LEU A 11 -1.26 1.60 8.09
C LEU A 11 -2.71 1.78 8.56
N ASP A 12 -3.26 2.93 8.19
CA ASP A 12 -4.59 3.42 8.54
C ASP A 12 -5.58 2.24 8.61
N ASP A 13 -6.01 1.88 9.82
CA ASP A 13 -6.92 0.76 10.13
C ASP A 13 -8.26 0.88 9.36
N HIS A 14 -8.49 2.01 8.68
CA HIS A 14 -9.62 2.26 7.78
C HIS A 14 -9.54 1.59 6.40
N LEU A 15 -8.40 1.03 5.99
CA LEU A 15 -8.32 0.24 4.74
C LEU A 15 -8.79 -1.21 4.89
N LEU A 16 -9.09 -1.66 6.11
CA LEU A 16 -9.59 -3.00 6.42
C LEU A 16 -11.13 -3.06 6.55
N ASN A 17 -11.83 -2.11 5.91
CA ASN A 17 -13.28 -2.04 5.92
C ASN A 17 -13.90 -3.18 5.11
N GLU A 18 -14.11 -4.32 5.78
CA GLU A 18 -15.23 -5.30 5.73
C GLU A 18 -15.95 -5.62 4.41
N ASN A 19 -15.33 -5.36 3.26
CA ASN A 19 -15.59 -6.11 2.05
C ASN A 19 -14.38 -7.02 1.87
N GLU A 20 -14.57 -8.29 2.24
CA GLU A 20 -13.69 -9.43 1.98
C GLU A 20 -13.39 -9.55 0.48
N LEU A 21 -12.56 -8.67 -0.04
CA LEU A 21 -11.97 -8.81 -1.35
C LEU A 21 -10.87 -9.85 -1.21
N GLU A 22 -11.14 -11.01 -1.80
CA GLU A 22 -10.18 -12.08 -2.08
C GLU A 22 -8.80 -11.49 -2.45
N TYR A 23 -7.85 -11.64 -1.51
CA TYR A 23 -6.42 -11.50 -1.74
C TYR A 23 -5.97 -10.22 -2.48
N THR A 24 -6.37 -9.06 -2.00
CA THR A 24 -5.84 -7.78 -2.50
C THR A 24 -4.37 -7.59 -2.04
N ALA A 25 -3.44 -7.48 -3.00
CA ALA A 25 -2.05 -7.12 -2.75
C ALA A 25 -1.86 -5.60 -2.81
N VAL A 26 -1.15 -5.04 -1.83
CA VAL A 26 -0.84 -3.60 -1.77
C VAL A 26 0.64 -3.36 -2.11
N ILE A 27 0.88 -2.51 -3.10
CA ILE A 27 2.24 -2.09 -3.52
C ILE A 27 2.43 -0.62 -3.15
N VAL A 28 3.48 -0.33 -2.38
CA VAL A 28 3.84 1.02 -1.96
C VAL A 28 4.96 1.55 -2.84
N GLY A 29 4.65 2.56 -3.65
CA GLY A 29 5.56 3.15 -4.63
C GLY A 29 4.86 3.38 -5.98
N ARG A 30 5.32 4.38 -6.74
CA ARG A 30 4.84 4.67 -8.12
C ARG A 30 5.98 4.68 -9.13
N ASP A 31 7.00 3.87 -8.90
CA ASP A 31 8.09 3.67 -9.86
C ASP A 31 7.76 2.52 -10.85
N LEU A 32 8.59 2.39 -11.89
CA LEU A 32 8.41 1.36 -12.90
C LEU A 32 8.34 -0.06 -12.31
N SER A 33 9.17 -0.33 -11.30
CA SER A 33 9.22 -1.62 -10.60
C SER A 33 7.89 -1.95 -9.95
N SER A 34 7.27 -0.96 -9.30
CA SER A 34 5.96 -1.09 -8.65
C SER A 34 4.87 -1.50 -9.66
N TYR A 35 4.88 -0.90 -10.85
CA TYR A 35 3.94 -1.26 -11.92
C TYR A 35 4.21 -2.64 -12.52
N LEU A 36 5.47 -3.04 -12.67
CA LEU A 36 5.82 -4.38 -13.17
C LEU A 36 5.36 -5.48 -12.21
N ILE A 37 5.56 -5.29 -10.90
CA ILE A 37 5.09 -6.21 -9.87
C ILE A 37 3.55 -6.28 -9.88
N ALA A 38 2.88 -5.13 -9.98
CA ALA A 38 1.42 -5.08 -10.07
C ALA A 38 0.87 -5.83 -11.28
N LEU A 39 1.55 -5.72 -12.43
CA LEU A 39 1.17 -6.41 -13.66
C LEU A 39 1.26 -7.92 -13.48
N ILE A 40 2.34 -8.42 -12.89
CA ILE A 40 2.53 -9.86 -12.62
C ILE A 40 1.43 -10.36 -11.69
N LEU A 41 1.12 -9.64 -10.62
CA LEU A 41 0.08 -10.04 -9.66
C LEU A 41 -1.30 -10.05 -10.30
N LYS A 42 -1.65 -9.02 -11.09
CA LYS A 42 -2.92 -9.00 -11.85
C LYS A 42 -3.03 -10.15 -12.86
N GLN A 43 -1.94 -10.49 -13.55
CA GLN A 43 -1.92 -11.63 -14.47
C GLN A 43 -2.19 -12.97 -13.77
N ASN A 44 -1.90 -13.07 -12.47
CA ASN A 44 -2.15 -14.25 -11.66
C ASN A 44 -3.50 -14.20 -10.91
N GLY A 45 -4.38 -13.26 -11.26
CA GLY A 45 -5.72 -13.17 -10.69
C GLY A 45 -5.81 -12.46 -9.34
N HIS A 46 -4.74 -11.79 -8.91
CA HIS A 46 -4.79 -10.97 -7.70
C HIS A 46 -5.37 -9.59 -7.99
N GLU A 47 -6.18 -9.10 -7.07
CA GLU A 47 -6.49 -7.68 -7.02
C GLU A 47 -5.27 -6.91 -6.49
N VAL A 48 -4.97 -5.75 -7.08
CA VAL A 48 -3.77 -4.97 -6.72
C VAL A 48 -4.10 -3.50 -6.57
N ALA A 49 -3.72 -2.93 -5.43
CA ALA A 49 -3.72 -1.49 -5.18
C ALA A 49 -2.29 -0.95 -5.19
N ILE A 50 -2.03 0.10 -5.97
CA ILE A 50 -0.76 0.83 -5.96
C ILE A 50 -0.98 2.14 -5.21
N VAL A 51 -0.24 2.34 -4.13
CA VAL A 51 -0.34 3.54 -3.29
C VAL A 51 1.01 4.26 -3.23
N SER A 52 0.96 5.57 -3.04
CA SER A 52 2.14 6.37 -2.76
C SER A 52 1.78 7.47 -1.78
N ARG A 53 2.75 7.90 -0.98
CA ARG A 53 2.61 9.10 -0.17
C ARG A 53 2.29 10.30 -1.07
N SER A 54 1.18 10.97 -0.80
CA SER A 54 0.88 12.26 -1.39
C SER A 54 1.73 13.32 -0.69
N GLU A 55 2.52 14.10 -1.43
CA GLU A 55 3.24 15.26 -0.90
C GLU A 55 2.36 16.52 -0.90
N ALA A 56 1.03 16.37 -0.86
CA ALA A 56 0.14 17.53 -0.74
C ALA A 56 0.45 18.26 0.59
N PRO A 57 0.79 19.57 0.56
CA PRO A 57 1.06 20.33 1.77
C PRO A 57 -0.24 20.45 2.59
N VAL A 58 -0.11 20.21 3.90
CA VAL A 58 -1.18 20.37 4.90
C VAL A 58 -1.30 21.84 5.29
#